data_AF-A0A7X6MLC0-F1
#
_entry.id   AF-A0A7X6MLC0-F1
#
_cell.length_a   1.000
_cell.length_b   1.000
_cell.length_c   1.000
_cell.angle_alpha   90.00
_cell.angle_beta   90.00
_cell.angle_gamma   90.00
#
_symmetry.space_group_name_H-M   'P 1'
#
loop_
_entity.id
_entity.type
_entity.pdbx_description
1 polymer ?
#
loop_
_entity_poly.entity_id
_entity_poly.type
_entity_poly.pdbx_seq_one_letter_code
_entity_poly.pdbx_strand_id
1 'polypeptide(L)'
;MTAMSAPSGAQQRRQSADGQLPTKHRAGRALIRVLGGAEEPAPEDRGARLALPDGDRAEAAEQVGVVRLARQQELQQARYYRGMLEEQRAVVEDELTRDCELLVRHLADDRNRRRMPRLREAIRLKRREQYQIDCLLESLSARFFWPRPKALPDHRFAIEIHPTRHGYRVRIPDLDLVVTVVSRADAEMSAREHIAVHMGTAISRIAVHVAPAH
;
A
#
# COMPACT_ATOMS: atom_id res chain seq x y z
N MET A 1 -64.00 -2.95 3.98
CA MET A 1 -64.55 -1.58 3.84
C MET A 1 -63.74 -0.68 4.76
N THR A 2 -62.55 -0.25 4.33
CA THR A 2 -62.26 1.04 3.66
C THR A 2 -62.44 2.25 4.57
N ALA A 3 -61.32 2.82 5.04
CA ALA A 3 -61.04 4.26 4.97
C ALA A 3 -59.60 4.54 5.44
N MET A 4 -58.72 4.80 4.48
CA MET A 4 -57.54 5.65 4.67
C MET A 4 -57.97 7.11 4.56
N SER A 5 -57.41 8.00 5.39
CA SER A 5 -57.08 9.39 5.01
C SER A 5 -56.20 10.05 6.08
N ALA A 6 -55.06 10.57 5.62
CA ALA A 6 -54.15 11.53 6.29
C ALA A 6 -54.76 12.96 6.20
N PRO A 7 -54.08 14.13 6.40
CA PRO A 7 -52.66 14.40 6.71
C PRO A 7 -52.42 15.61 7.66
N SER A 8 -51.19 16.13 7.67
CA SER A 8 -50.84 17.57 7.77
C SER A 8 -50.47 18.12 9.16
N GLY A 9 -49.18 18.08 9.45
CA GLY A 9 -48.51 18.93 10.45
C GLY A 9 -47.72 20.03 9.72
N ALA A 10 -47.98 21.28 10.10
CA ALA A 10 -47.57 22.48 9.41
C ALA A 10 -46.15 22.97 9.78
N GLN A 11 -45.54 23.65 8.80
CA GLN A 11 -44.81 24.93 8.87
C GLN A 11 -43.65 25.18 9.85
N GLN A 12 -42.49 25.51 9.27
CA GLN A 12 -41.79 26.81 9.39
C GLN A 12 -40.76 26.90 8.24
N ARG A 13 -40.93 27.73 7.18
CA ARG A 13 -40.68 29.20 7.11
C ARG A 13 -39.37 29.55 7.84
N ARG A 14 -38.27 29.90 7.19
CA ARG A 14 -37.93 31.07 6.32
C ARG A 14 -36.37 30.99 6.21
N GLN A 15 -35.61 31.53 5.27
CA GLN A 15 -35.71 32.72 4.43
C GLN A 15 -34.52 32.69 3.46
N SER A 16 -34.72 33.26 2.28
CA SER A 16 -33.73 33.56 1.26
C SER A 16 -32.79 34.70 1.67
N ALA A 17 -31.54 34.64 1.20
CA ALA A 17 -30.69 35.78 0.81
C ALA A 17 -29.49 35.16 0.07
N ASP A 18 -29.41 35.32 -1.24
CA ASP A 18 -28.65 36.40 -1.91
C ASP A 18 -27.16 36.37 -1.59
N GLY A 19 -26.36 36.23 -2.65
CA GLY A 19 -25.00 36.76 -2.64
C GLY A 19 -23.92 35.81 -3.13
N GLN A 20 -23.24 36.26 -4.18
CA GLN A 20 -21.89 35.87 -4.60
C GLN A 20 -21.68 34.49 -5.23
N LEU A 21 -21.68 34.51 -6.56
CA LEU A 21 -20.69 33.80 -7.37
C LEU A 21 -19.26 34.13 -6.89
N PRO A 22 -18.39 33.14 -6.60
CA PRO A 22 -16.97 33.34 -6.74
C PRO A 22 -16.58 32.99 -8.17
N THR A 23 -16.25 34.06 -8.89
CA THR A 23 -15.53 34.08 -10.15
C THR A 23 -14.35 33.12 -10.12
N LYS A 24 -14.22 32.32 -11.19
CA LYS A 24 -13.00 31.56 -11.50
C LYS A 24 -11.89 32.56 -11.79
N HIS A 25 -11.18 33.00 -10.74
CA HIS A 25 -9.90 33.66 -10.91
C HIS A 25 -8.83 32.64 -11.26
N ARG A 26 -8.47 32.69 -12.53
CA ARG A 26 -7.18 32.31 -13.09
C ARG A 26 -6.05 32.97 -12.27
N ALA A 27 -5.34 32.17 -11.48
CA ALA A 27 -3.94 32.39 -11.13
C ALA A 27 -3.22 31.13 -11.63
N GLY A 28 -2.57 31.19 -12.79
CA GLY A 28 -1.21 31.69 -12.84
C GLY A 28 -0.27 30.50 -12.68
N ARG A 29 -0.33 29.54 -13.62
CA ARG A 29 0.66 28.47 -13.72
C ARG A 29 1.96 29.16 -14.10
N ALA A 30 2.84 29.36 -13.11
CA ALA A 30 4.15 29.94 -13.31
C ALA A 30 4.89 29.07 -14.33
N LEU A 31 5.09 29.64 -15.52
CA LEU A 31 6.03 29.12 -16.50
C LEU A 31 7.41 29.22 -15.87
N ILE A 32 8.08 28.08 -15.76
CA ILE A 32 9.50 28.01 -15.42
C ILE A 32 10.23 28.88 -16.45
N ARG A 33 10.68 30.06 -16.03
CA ARG A 33 11.59 30.90 -16.81
C ARG A 33 12.93 30.17 -16.81
N VAL A 34 13.21 29.49 -17.91
CA VAL A 34 14.56 29.09 -18.30
C VAL A 34 15.31 30.39 -18.57
N LEU A 35 16.19 30.79 -17.65
CA LEU A 35 17.18 31.83 -17.92
C LEU A 35 18.32 31.15 -18.69
N GLY A 36 18.34 31.36 -20.00
CA GLY A 36 19.44 30.97 -20.87
C GLY A 36 19.39 31.82 -22.13
N GLY A 37 20.25 32.83 -22.20
CA GLY A 37 20.47 33.60 -23.42
C GLY A 37 21.03 35.00 -23.17
N ALA A 38 22.20 35.25 -23.77
CA ALA A 38 23.08 36.43 -23.72
C ALA A 38 23.96 36.49 -22.46
N GLU A 39 25.28 36.56 -22.51
CA GLU A 39 26.17 37.14 -23.54
C GLU A 39 27.59 36.58 -23.34
N GLU A 40 28.32 36.31 -24.42
CA GLU A 40 29.79 36.27 -24.41
C GLU A 40 30.33 37.65 -23.98
N PRO A 41 31.46 37.70 -23.26
CA PRO A 41 32.69 38.02 -23.98
C PRO A 41 33.93 37.25 -23.48
N ALA A 42 34.78 36.87 -24.42
CA ALA A 42 36.23 36.77 -24.21
C ALA A 42 36.89 38.03 -24.83
N PRO A 43 38.18 38.32 -24.63
CA PRO A 43 39.19 37.67 -23.78
C PRO A 43 39.92 38.67 -22.85
N GLU A 44 40.74 38.21 -21.91
CA GLU A 44 42.07 38.81 -21.70
C GLU A 44 42.99 37.92 -20.87
N ASP A 45 44.12 37.62 -21.50
CA ASP A 45 45.30 36.95 -21.00
C ASP A 45 46.04 37.88 -20.03
N ARG A 46 46.25 37.44 -18.77
CA ARG A 46 47.32 37.95 -17.91
C ARG A 46 47.61 37.00 -16.75
N GLY A 47 48.61 36.16 -16.97
CA GLY A 47 49.52 35.71 -15.91
C GLY A 47 49.01 34.58 -15.04
N ALA A 48 48.99 33.36 -15.62
CA ALA A 48 48.92 32.12 -14.86
C ALA A 48 50.18 31.97 -13.98
N ARG A 49 50.16 32.62 -12.81
CA ARG A 49 50.88 32.12 -11.63
C ARG A 49 50.24 30.79 -11.26
N LEU A 50 51.06 29.75 -11.20
CA LEU A 50 50.74 28.44 -10.64
C LEU A 50 50.20 28.59 -9.22
N ALA A 51 48.88 28.79 -9.10
CA ALA A 51 48.12 28.52 -7.90
C ALA A 51 47.23 27.31 -8.23
N LEU A 52 47.47 26.20 -7.53
CA LEU A 52 46.55 25.06 -7.55
C LEU A 52 45.12 25.59 -7.31
N PRO A 53 44.11 25.18 -8.08
CA PRO A 53 42.78 25.73 -7.93
C PRO A 53 42.16 25.21 -6.63
N ASP A 54 42.13 26.07 -5.61
CA ASP A 54 41.35 25.84 -4.39
C ASP A 54 39.83 25.80 -4.66
N GLY A 55 39.40 26.25 -5.85
CA GLY A 55 38.01 26.19 -6.32
C GLY A 55 37.46 24.76 -6.43
N ASP A 56 38.24 23.83 -7.01
CA ASP A 56 37.82 22.44 -7.18
C ASP A 56 37.57 21.74 -5.84
N ARG A 57 38.31 22.14 -4.80
CA ARG A 57 38.14 21.61 -3.43
C ARG A 57 36.92 22.19 -2.73
N ALA A 58 36.63 23.48 -2.94
CA ALA A 58 35.45 24.14 -2.38
C ALA A 58 34.16 23.59 -3.02
N GLU A 59 34.13 23.42 -4.33
CA GLU A 59 33.00 22.83 -5.05
C GLU A 59 32.79 21.36 -4.65
N ALA A 60 33.86 20.56 -4.52
CA ALA A 60 33.76 19.19 -4.03
C ALA A 60 33.26 19.11 -2.58
N ALA A 61 33.68 20.03 -1.70
CA ALA A 61 33.21 20.09 -0.32
C ALA A 61 31.73 20.51 -0.22
N GLU A 62 31.29 21.44 -1.06
CA GLU A 62 29.89 21.85 -1.17
C GLU A 62 29.01 20.69 -1.67
N GLN A 63 29.44 20.00 -2.73
CA GLN A 63 28.75 18.81 -3.24
C GLN A 63 28.62 17.70 -2.18
N VAL A 64 29.69 17.45 -1.43
CA VAL A 64 29.65 16.50 -0.29
C VAL A 64 28.67 16.97 0.79
N GLY A 65 28.61 18.27 1.07
CA GLY A 65 27.62 18.87 1.96
C GLY A 65 26.18 18.66 1.50
N VAL A 66 25.89 18.92 0.22
CA VAL A 66 24.57 18.73 -0.40
C VAL A 66 24.15 17.26 -0.37
N VAL A 67 25.05 16.33 -0.69
CA VAL A 67 24.78 14.89 -0.65
C VAL A 67 24.47 14.41 0.77
N ARG A 68 25.18 14.93 1.79
CA ARG A 68 24.91 14.61 3.20
C ARG A 68 23.55 15.13 3.65
N LEU A 69 23.19 16.36 3.28
CA LEU A 69 21.90 16.95 3.60
C LEU A 69 20.75 16.20 2.92
N ALA A 70 20.88 15.88 1.63
CA ALA A 70 19.90 15.09 0.90
C ALA A 70 19.69 13.71 1.58
N ARG A 71 20.77 13.02 1.95
CA ARG A 71 20.69 11.75 2.68
C ARG A 71 20.01 11.87 4.05
N GLN A 72 20.22 12.98 4.77
CA GLN A 72 19.54 13.24 6.04
C GLN A 72 18.04 13.48 5.86
N GLN A 73 17.66 14.23 4.82
CA GLN A 73 16.26 14.46 4.46
C GLN A 73 15.56 13.15 4.08
N GLU A 74 16.20 12.31 3.26
CA GLU A 74 15.69 10.98 2.90
C GLU A 74 15.47 10.09 4.14
N LEU A 75 16.42 10.08 5.08
CA LEU A 75 16.29 9.34 6.34
C LEU A 75 15.10 9.85 7.17
N GLN A 76 14.91 11.16 7.25
CA GLN A 76 13.80 11.76 7.98
C GLN A 76 12.46 11.41 7.34
N GLN A 77 12.39 11.45 6.01
CA GLN A 77 11.21 11.03 5.25
C GLN A 77 10.93 9.53 5.42
N ALA A 78 11.97 8.68 5.45
CA ALA A 78 11.82 7.25 5.70
C ALA A 78 11.25 6.96 7.10
N ARG A 79 11.69 7.70 8.13
CA ARG A 79 11.12 7.61 9.49
C ARG A 79 9.64 7.99 9.52
N TYR A 80 9.28 9.06 8.81
CA TYR A 80 7.89 9.49 8.70
C TYR A 80 6.99 8.42 8.06
N TYR A 81 7.38 7.89 6.89
CA TYR A 81 6.60 6.83 6.23
C TYR A 81 6.54 5.55 7.04
N ARG A 82 7.63 5.20 7.75
CA ARG A 82 7.63 4.06 8.65
C ARG A 82 6.58 4.21 9.75
N GLY A 83 6.52 5.37 10.41
CA GLY A 83 5.50 5.63 11.43
C GLY A 83 4.08 5.51 10.89
N MET A 84 3.80 6.12 9.73
CA MET A 84 2.48 6.00 9.09
C MET A 84 2.11 4.56 8.74
N LEU A 85 3.04 3.77 8.22
CA LEU A 85 2.80 2.36 7.89
C LEU A 85 2.60 1.51 9.16
N GLU A 86 3.33 1.77 10.24
CA GLU A 86 3.16 1.09 11.53
C GLU A 86 1.78 1.41 12.15
N GLU A 87 1.31 2.65 12.07
CA GLU A 87 -0.04 3.05 12.49
C GLU A 87 -1.12 2.36 11.66
N GLN A 88 -1.00 2.37 10.33
CA GLN A 88 -1.92 1.65 9.43
C GLN A 88 -1.95 0.15 9.73
N ARG A 89 -0.77 -0.45 9.96
CA ARG A 89 -0.66 -1.86 10.32
C ARG A 89 -1.42 -2.19 11.60
N ALA A 90 -1.33 -1.34 12.62
CA ALA A 90 -2.05 -1.53 13.89
C ALA A 90 -3.58 -1.50 13.69
N VAL A 91 -4.09 -0.55 12.90
CA VAL A 91 -5.53 -0.49 12.56
C VAL A 91 -6.00 -1.77 11.87
N VAL A 92 -5.24 -2.26 10.89
CA VAL A 92 -5.54 -3.51 10.18
C VAL A 92 -5.48 -4.72 11.13
N GLU A 93 -4.53 -4.73 12.06
CA GLU A 93 -4.37 -5.82 13.04
C GLU A 93 -5.55 -5.88 14.03
N ASP A 94 -6.06 -4.73 14.49
CA ASP A 94 -7.26 -4.65 15.32
C ASP A 94 -8.52 -5.14 14.58
N GLU A 95 -8.68 -4.73 13.31
CA GLU A 95 -9.78 -5.19 12.45
C GLU A 95 -9.72 -6.70 12.21
N LEU A 96 -8.54 -7.22 11.87
CA LEU A 96 -8.33 -8.65 11.67
C LEU A 96 -8.62 -9.46 12.93
N THR A 97 -8.20 -8.97 14.10
CA THR A 97 -8.46 -9.62 15.39
C THR A 97 -9.96 -9.75 15.61
N ARG A 98 -10.72 -8.65 15.45
CA ARG A 98 -12.19 -8.65 15.58
C ARG A 98 -12.86 -9.60 14.59
N ASP A 99 -12.48 -9.56 13.31
CA ASP A 99 -13.10 -10.38 12.28
C ASP A 99 -12.76 -11.87 12.44
N CYS A 100 -11.53 -12.19 12.85
CA CYS A 100 -11.12 -13.56 13.14
C CYS A 100 -11.87 -14.14 14.35
N GLU A 101 -12.04 -13.35 15.42
CA GLU A 101 -12.87 -13.76 16.56
C GLU A 101 -14.33 -14.00 16.14
N LEU A 102 -14.88 -13.12 15.30
CA LEU A 102 -16.23 -13.28 14.76
C LEU A 102 -16.35 -14.56 13.90
N LEU A 103 -15.32 -14.86 13.10
CA LEU A 103 -15.23 -16.08 12.30
C LEU A 103 -15.25 -17.32 13.19
N VAL A 104 -14.47 -17.35 14.27
CA VAL A 104 -14.46 -18.47 15.22
C VAL A 104 -15.83 -18.66 15.87
N ARG A 105 -16.47 -17.58 16.32
CA ARG A 105 -17.84 -17.65 16.90
C ARG A 105 -18.85 -18.21 15.90
N HIS A 106 -18.81 -17.75 14.65
CA HIS A 106 -19.72 -18.24 13.63
C HIS A 106 -19.45 -19.67 13.16
N LEU A 107 -18.22 -20.17 13.32
CA LEU A 107 -17.92 -21.59 13.06
C LEU A 107 -18.54 -22.50 14.14
N ALA A 108 -18.68 -22.01 15.37
CA ALA A 108 -19.41 -22.72 16.43
C ALA A 108 -20.93 -22.66 16.23
N ASP A 109 -21.45 -21.57 15.63
CA ASP A 109 -22.87 -21.33 15.42
C ASP A 109 -23.34 -21.59 13.98
N ASP A 110 -23.91 -22.77 13.73
CA ASP A 110 -24.39 -23.20 12.39
C ASP A 110 -25.44 -22.28 11.74
N ARG A 111 -26.08 -21.40 12.52
CA ARG A 111 -27.07 -20.42 12.03
C ARG A 111 -26.47 -19.36 11.10
N ASN A 112 -25.16 -19.14 11.16
CA ASN A 112 -24.49 -18.04 10.48
C ASN A 112 -23.82 -18.42 9.15
N ARG A 113 -24.02 -19.66 8.65
CA ARG A 113 -23.43 -20.17 7.41
C ARG A 113 -23.60 -19.24 6.19
N ARG A 114 -24.70 -18.49 6.09
CA ARG A 114 -24.95 -17.55 4.97
C ARG A 114 -24.02 -16.33 4.97
N ARG A 115 -23.57 -15.86 6.13
CA ARG A 115 -22.68 -14.68 6.26
C ARG A 115 -21.21 -15.08 6.16
N MET A 116 -20.90 -16.36 6.33
CA MET A 116 -19.53 -16.86 6.36
C MET A 116 -18.67 -16.53 5.14
N PRO A 117 -19.17 -16.67 3.90
CA PRO A 117 -18.34 -16.36 2.73
C PRO A 117 -17.91 -14.90 2.71
N ARG A 118 -18.79 -13.97 3.11
CA ARG A 118 -18.49 -12.54 3.16
C ARG A 118 -17.46 -12.21 4.23
N LEU A 119 -17.55 -12.84 5.40
CA LEU A 119 -16.59 -12.64 6.48
C LEU A 119 -15.21 -13.19 6.12
N ARG A 120 -15.14 -14.39 5.54
CA ARG A 120 -13.88 -14.96 5.03
C ARG A 120 -13.26 -14.07 3.96
N GLU A 121 -14.07 -13.52 3.08
CA GLU A 121 -13.62 -12.56 2.06
C GLU A 121 -13.08 -11.27 2.68
N ALA A 122 -13.76 -10.70 3.67
CA ALA A 122 -13.30 -9.51 4.38
C ALA A 122 -11.94 -9.75 5.06
N ILE A 123 -11.79 -10.87 5.79
CA ILE A 123 -10.53 -11.28 6.40
C ILE A 123 -9.46 -11.49 5.32
N ARG A 124 -9.81 -12.10 4.19
CA ARG A 124 -8.88 -12.30 3.06
C ARG A 124 -8.29 -10.99 2.56
N LEU A 125 -9.15 -10.01 2.28
CA LEU A 125 -8.75 -8.68 1.82
C LEU A 125 -7.89 -7.96 2.87
N LYS A 126 -8.26 -8.05 4.15
CA LYS A 126 -7.50 -7.43 5.25
C LYS A 126 -6.14 -8.10 5.48
N ARG A 127 -6.05 -9.43 5.32
CA ARG A 127 -4.76 -10.15 5.37
C ARG A 127 -3.85 -9.74 4.20
N ARG A 128 -4.41 -9.51 3.02
CA ARG A 128 -3.67 -8.99 1.87
C ARG A 128 -3.15 -7.59 2.13
N GLU A 129 -3.97 -6.71 2.69
CA GLU A 129 -3.57 -5.35 3.10
C GLU A 129 -2.43 -5.39 4.12
N GLN A 130 -2.56 -6.21 5.17
CA GLN A 130 -1.50 -6.43 6.16
C GLN A 130 -0.19 -6.87 5.49
N TYR A 131 -0.25 -7.83 4.56
CA TYR A 131 0.93 -8.31 3.85
C TYR A 131 1.60 -7.25 2.98
N GLN A 132 0.81 -6.41 2.30
CA GLN A 132 1.34 -5.30 1.50
C GLN A 132 2.07 -4.28 2.39
N ILE A 133 1.49 -3.93 3.53
CA ILE A 133 2.13 -3.04 4.52
C ILE A 133 3.43 -3.68 5.04
N ASP A 134 3.41 -4.96 5.39
CA ASP A 134 4.61 -5.70 5.84
C ASP A 134 5.72 -5.66 4.77
N CYS A 135 5.40 -5.89 3.49
CA CYS A 135 6.37 -5.79 2.39
C CYS A 135 6.94 -4.37 2.23
N LEU A 136 6.11 -3.34 2.39
CA LEU A 136 6.56 -1.95 2.33
C LEU A 136 7.50 -1.62 3.49
N LEU A 137 7.14 -2.02 4.71
CA LEU A 137 7.98 -1.87 5.90
C LEU A 137 9.32 -2.62 5.76
N GLU A 138 9.30 -3.85 5.21
CA GLU A 138 10.51 -4.63 4.92
C GLU A 138 11.42 -3.91 3.92
N SER A 139 10.87 -3.45 2.80
CA SER A 139 11.64 -2.75 1.76
C SER A 139 12.22 -1.42 2.25
N LEU A 140 11.46 -0.67 3.04
CA LEU A 140 11.89 0.60 3.63
C LEU A 140 12.97 0.36 4.69
N SER A 141 12.81 -0.69 5.51
CA SER A 141 13.81 -1.10 6.50
C SER A 141 15.11 -1.54 5.84
N ALA A 142 15.05 -2.35 4.78
CA ALA A 142 16.23 -2.82 4.07
C ALA A 142 17.04 -1.70 3.41
N ARG A 143 16.38 -0.60 2.99
CA ARG A 143 17.03 0.52 2.31
C ARG A 143 17.63 1.55 3.27
N PHE A 144 16.90 1.93 4.32
CA PHE A 144 17.27 3.08 5.16
C PHE A 144 17.64 2.71 6.60
N PHE A 145 17.34 1.50 7.03
CA PHE A 145 17.54 1.03 8.39
C PHE A 145 18.32 -0.28 8.40
N TRP A 146 18.52 -0.84 9.59
CA TRP A 146 19.13 -2.16 9.70
C TRP A 146 18.15 -3.23 9.21
N PRO A 147 18.60 -4.18 8.37
CA PRO A 147 17.78 -5.31 7.95
C PRO A 147 17.31 -6.06 9.19
N ARG A 148 15.99 -6.10 9.42
CA ARG A 148 15.42 -6.94 10.45
C ARG A 148 15.48 -8.39 9.96
N PRO A 149 15.86 -9.37 10.80
CA PRO A 149 15.76 -10.77 10.41
C PRO A 149 14.33 -11.07 9.98
N LYS A 150 14.16 -11.52 8.74
CA LYS A 150 12.85 -11.93 8.23
C LYS A 150 12.45 -13.21 8.95
N ALA A 151 11.27 -13.20 9.56
CA ALA A 151 10.72 -14.42 10.14
C ALA A 151 10.56 -15.45 9.02
N LEU A 152 11.09 -16.65 9.25
CA LEU A 152 10.89 -17.74 8.31
C LEU A 152 9.40 -18.13 8.29
N PRO A 153 8.87 -18.58 7.15
CA PRO A 153 7.52 -19.12 7.08
C PRO A 153 7.37 -20.27 8.07
N ASP A 154 6.25 -20.29 8.80
CA ASP A 154 5.92 -21.37 9.73
C ASP A 154 5.64 -22.67 8.95
N HIS A 155 5.06 -22.54 7.75
CA HIS A 155 4.61 -23.67 6.93
C HIS A 155 4.88 -23.44 5.45
N ARG A 156 5.14 -24.55 4.74
CA ARG A 156 5.32 -24.56 3.29
C ARG A 156 4.33 -25.52 2.65
N PHE A 157 3.41 -24.97 1.86
CA PHE A 157 2.34 -25.72 1.20
C PHE A 157 2.70 -26.02 -0.25
N ALA A 158 2.36 -27.23 -0.70
CA ALA A 158 2.35 -27.55 -2.13
C ALA A 158 1.04 -27.05 -2.76
N ILE A 159 1.13 -26.43 -3.92
CA ILE A 159 -0.04 -26.03 -4.71
C ILE A 159 0.04 -26.63 -6.11
N GLU A 160 -1.09 -27.11 -6.60
CA GLU A 160 -1.24 -27.61 -7.96
C GLU A 160 -2.03 -26.58 -8.76
N ILE A 161 -1.55 -26.22 -9.95
CA ILE A 161 -2.19 -25.22 -10.80
C ILE A 161 -2.63 -25.90 -12.09
N HIS A 162 -3.95 -25.99 -12.30
CA HIS A 162 -4.54 -26.57 -13.50
C HIS A 162 -5.24 -25.50 -14.34
N PRO A 163 -4.95 -25.39 -15.65
CA PRO A 163 -5.68 -24.49 -16.52
C PRO A 163 -7.15 -24.94 -16.67
N THR A 164 -8.04 -23.97 -16.83
CA THR A 164 -9.48 -24.16 -17.08
C THR A 164 -9.93 -23.24 -18.22
N ARG A 165 -11.18 -23.37 -18.67
CA ARG A 165 -11.73 -22.53 -19.75
C ARG A 165 -11.71 -21.02 -19.43
N HIS A 166 -11.79 -20.64 -18.16
CA HIS A 166 -11.97 -19.25 -17.72
C HIS A 166 -10.85 -18.75 -16.78
N GLY A 167 -9.73 -19.46 -16.70
CA GLY A 167 -8.63 -19.12 -15.80
C GLY A 167 -7.90 -20.37 -15.30
N TYR A 168 -7.53 -20.37 -14.03
CA TYR A 168 -6.78 -21.44 -13.39
C TYR A 168 -7.46 -21.91 -12.12
N ARG A 169 -7.45 -23.22 -11.91
CA ARG A 169 -7.84 -23.87 -10.67
C ARG A 169 -6.57 -24.15 -9.87
N VAL A 170 -6.49 -23.60 -8.67
CA VAL A 170 -5.42 -23.82 -7.71
C VAL A 170 -5.92 -24.79 -6.65
N ARG A 171 -5.29 -25.96 -6.55
CA ARG A 171 -5.57 -26.94 -5.50
C ARG A 171 -4.48 -26.87 -4.44
N ILE A 172 -4.89 -26.98 -3.18
CA ILE A 172 -4.01 -27.00 -2.01
C ILE A 172 -4.30 -28.33 -1.30
N PRO A 173 -3.60 -29.42 -1.66
CA PRO A 173 -3.94 -30.78 -1.23
C PRO A 173 -3.96 -30.94 0.29
N ASP A 174 -2.98 -30.35 0.98
CA ASP A 174 -2.81 -30.45 2.44
C ASP A 174 -4.03 -29.95 3.23
N LEU A 175 -4.85 -29.09 2.62
CA LEU A 175 -6.04 -28.49 3.24
C LEU A 175 -7.35 -28.89 2.54
N ASP A 176 -7.29 -29.74 1.52
CA ASP A 176 -8.39 -30.04 0.60
C ASP A 176 -9.11 -28.77 0.09
N LEU A 177 -8.33 -27.72 -0.19
CA LEU A 177 -8.85 -26.44 -0.68
C LEU A 177 -8.69 -26.32 -2.18
N VAL A 178 -9.70 -25.71 -2.80
CA VAL A 178 -9.72 -25.40 -4.22
C VAL A 178 -10.12 -23.95 -4.41
N VAL A 179 -9.31 -23.21 -5.16
CA VAL A 179 -9.51 -21.79 -5.48
C VAL A 179 -9.47 -21.61 -6.99
N THR A 180 -10.29 -20.71 -7.52
CA THR A 180 -10.25 -20.33 -8.93
C THR A 180 -9.71 -18.91 -9.07
N VAL A 181 -8.73 -18.73 -9.97
CA VAL A 181 -8.12 -17.43 -10.26
C VAL A 181 -8.16 -17.16 -11.76
N VAL A 182 -8.25 -15.90 -12.16
CA VAL A 182 -8.31 -15.52 -13.59
C VAL A 182 -6.93 -15.62 -14.23
N SER A 183 -5.87 -15.26 -13.50
CA SER A 183 -4.48 -15.25 -13.97
C SER A 183 -3.62 -16.24 -13.21
N ARG A 184 -2.69 -16.90 -13.90
CA ARG A 184 -1.66 -17.75 -13.28
C ARG A 184 -0.76 -16.94 -12.35
N ALA A 185 -0.52 -15.66 -12.66
CA ALA A 185 0.32 -14.79 -11.85
C ALA A 185 -0.27 -14.56 -10.43
N ASP A 186 -1.60 -14.64 -10.31
CA ASP A 186 -2.29 -14.45 -9.02
C ASP A 186 -2.38 -15.74 -8.21
N ALA A 187 -2.11 -16.91 -8.82
CA ALA A 187 -2.35 -18.22 -8.21
C ALA A 187 -1.64 -18.39 -6.87
N GLU A 188 -0.36 -18.00 -6.77
CA GLU A 188 0.41 -18.13 -5.53
C GLU A 188 -0.13 -17.21 -4.44
N MET A 189 -0.43 -15.95 -4.77
CA MET A 189 -0.93 -14.99 -3.80
C MET A 189 -2.32 -15.42 -3.30
N SER A 190 -3.21 -15.79 -4.21
CA SER A 190 -4.54 -16.31 -3.86
C SER A 190 -4.45 -17.58 -3.02
N ALA A 191 -3.51 -18.50 -3.30
CA ALA A 191 -3.31 -19.65 -2.43
C ALA A 191 -2.93 -19.23 -1.01
N ARG A 192 -1.94 -18.34 -0.85
CA ARG A 192 -1.52 -17.84 0.47
C ARG A 192 -2.65 -17.15 1.22
N GLU A 193 -3.43 -16.31 0.54
CA GLU A 193 -4.61 -15.64 1.08
C GLU A 193 -5.64 -16.64 1.63
N HIS A 194 -5.96 -17.69 0.86
CA HIS A 194 -6.92 -18.70 1.27
C HIS A 194 -6.39 -19.59 2.42
N ILE A 195 -5.10 -19.95 2.39
CA ILE A 195 -4.44 -20.67 3.49
C ILE A 195 -4.46 -19.82 4.77
N ALA A 196 -4.14 -18.53 4.68
CA ALA A 196 -4.12 -17.60 5.81
C ALA A 196 -5.46 -17.53 6.52
N VAL A 197 -6.55 -17.42 5.74
CA VAL A 197 -7.91 -17.41 6.30
C VAL A 197 -8.26 -18.78 6.91
N HIS A 198 -7.88 -19.87 6.27
CA HIS A 198 -8.18 -21.22 6.76
C HIS A 198 -7.46 -21.55 8.06
N MET A 199 -6.19 -21.17 8.18
CA MET A 199 -5.34 -21.44 9.35
C MET A 199 -5.43 -20.37 10.44
N GLY A 200 -5.98 -19.19 10.14
CA GLY A 200 -5.96 -18.05 11.05
C GLY A 200 -4.57 -17.43 11.22
N THR A 201 -3.66 -17.61 10.27
CA THR A 201 -2.26 -17.14 10.30
C THR A 201 -2.02 -15.98 9.34
N ALA A 202 -0.92 -15.24 9.52
CA ALA A 202 -0.54 -14.15 8.62
C ALA A 202 0.04 -14.70 7.29
N ILE A 203 -0.20 -13.99 6.18
CA ILE A 203 0.32 -14.37 4.85
C ILE A 203 1.86 -14.45 4.84
N SER A 204 2.53 -13.58 5.58
CA SER A 204 4.00 -13.56 5.70
C SER A 204 4.59 -14.86 6.29
N ARG A 205 3.79 -15.64 7.01
CA ARG A 205 4.17 -16.93 7.60
C ARG A 205 3.88 -18.13 6.71
N ILE A 206 3.33 -17.90 5.50
CA ILE A 206 2.92 -18.96 4.58
C ILE A 206 3.82 -18.94 3.35
N ALA A 207 4.57 -20.01 3.16
CA ALA A 207 5.23 -20.29 1.90
C ALA A 207 4.37 -21.23 1.05
N VAL A 208 4.36 -20.99 -0.26
CA VAL A 208 3.76 -21.90 -1.24
C VAL A 208 4.82 -22.25 -2.28
N HIS A 209 4.71 -23.44 -2.85
CA HIS A 209 5.50 -23.85 -4.01
C HIS A 209 4.61 -24.63 -4.98
N VAL A 210 4.84 -24.44 -6.27
CA VAL A 210 4.07 -25.12 -7.31
C VAL A 210 4.59 -26.55 -7.47
N ALA A 211 3.73 -27.52 -7.20
CA ALA A 211 3.99 -28.92 -7.47
C ALA A 211 3.85 -29.20 -8.97
N PRO A 212 4.60 -30.15 -9.53
CA PRO A 212 4.39 -30.60 -10.90
C PRO A 212 2.96 -31.14 -11.05
N ALA A 213 2.28 -30.77 -12.12
CA ALA A 213 0.95 -31.30 -12.41
C ALA A 213 1.06 -32.81 -12.69
N HIS A 214 0.36 -33.62 -11.91
CA HIS A 214 0.20 -35.06 -12.13
C HIS A 214 -0.95 -35.35 -13.11
#